data_AF-A0A348NPU3-F1
#
_entry.id   AF-A0A348NPU3-F1
#
_cell.length_a   1.000
_cell.length_b   1.000
_cell.length_c   1.000
_cell.angle_alpha   90.00
_cell.angle_beta   90.00
_cell.angle_gamma   90.00
#
_symmetry.space_group_name_H-M   'P 1'
#
loop_
_entity.id
_entity.type
_entity.pdbx_description
1 polymer ?
#
loop_
_entity_poly.entity_id
_entity_poly.type
_entity_poly.pdbx_seq_one_letter_code
_entity_poly.pdbx_strand_id
1 'polypeptide(L)'
;NQISLANAVTADDYISFDLTVADGFEMDLSSFTFEHGYSRNGTFAGKQSRAYLLSDINGFASDQFIAFHDEFFDVNGGSINYGSAATISLAAAEYQGLTGTTEFRLYFADNTGGSDYIHRFDDLSFNGTVVSAVPEPGTYALMGGLLALCSVMLRRRRA
;
A
#
# COMPACT_ATOMS: atom_id res chain seq x y z
N ASN A 1 23.93 -8.65 13.14
CA ASN A 1 22.80 -8.66 12.19
C ASN A 1 22.95 -7.53 11.21
N GLN A 2 22.65 -7.79 9.94
CA GLN A 2 22.77 -6.83 8.85
C GLN A 2 21.37 -6.48 8.36
N ILE A 3 21.09 -5.19 8.20
CA ILE A 3 19.86 -4.73 7.55
C ILE A 3 19.92 -5.14 6.09
N SER A 4 19.12 -6.14 5.70
CA SER A 4 19.13 -6.74 4.38
C SER A 4 17.74 -7.26 4.02
N LEU A 5 17.14 -6.71 2.95
CA LEU A 5 15.88 -7.22 2.42
C LEU A 5 16.00 -8.67 1.94
N ALA A 6 17.10 -9.04 1.29
CA ALA A 6 17.31 -10.42 0.84
C ALA A 6 17.27 -11.43 2.00
N ASN A 7 17.83 -11.05 3.16
CA ASN A 7 17.77 -11.89 4.36
C ASN A 7 16.33 -11.97 4.90
N ALA A 8 15.62 -10.83 4.97
CA ALA A 8 14.23 -10.79 5.44
C ALA A 8 13.29 -11.59 4.53
N VAL A 9 13.49 -11.54 3.21
CA VAL A 9 12.75 -12.36 2.23
C VAL A 9 13.04 -13.84 2.43
N THR A 10 14.31 -14.22 2.64
CA THR A 10 14.69 -15.63 2.88
C THR A 10 14.13 -16.17 4.21
N ALA A 11 13.98 -15.31 5.21
CA ALA A 11 13.48 -15.65 6.53
C ALA A 11 11.95 -15.52 6.67
N ASP A 12 11.26 -15.01 5.65
CA ASP A 12 9.83 -14.65 5.70
C ASP A 12 9.49 -13.66 6.83
N ASP A 13 10.38 -12.70 7.08
CA ASP A 13 10.20 -11.64 8.09
C ASP A 13 9.36 -10.48 7.54
N TYR A 14 8.03 -10.66 7.51
CA TYR A 14 7.08 -9.65 7.02
C TYR A 14 5.72 -9.65 7.71
N ILE A 15 4.98 -8.56 7.50
CA ILE A 15 3.53 -8.49 7.67
C ILE A 15 2.91 -8.43 6.27
N SER A 16 1.85 -9.22 6.02
CA SER A 16 1.15 -9.26 4.73
C SER A 16 -0.25 -8.66 4.83
N PHE A 17 -0.69 -8.01 3.76
CA PHE A 17 -1.99 -7.38 3.60
C PHE A 17 -2.55 -7.70 2.21
N ASP A 18 -3.80 -8.17 2.18
CA ASP A 18 -4.54 -8.33 0.93
C ASP A 18 -5.46 -7.14 0.73
N LEU A 19 -5.24 -6.37 -0.34
CA LEU A 19 -6.13 -5.31 -0.75
C LEU A 19 -7.03 -5.81 -1.88
N THR A 20 -8.32 -5.97 -1.59
CA THR A 20 -9.30 -6.45 -2.56
C THR A 20 -10.21 -5.32 -3.03
N VAL A 21 -10.20 -5.06 -4.34
CA VAL A 21 -11.11 -4.15 -5.02
C VAL A 21 -12.39 -4.91 -5.37
N ALA A 22 -13.54 -4.35 -4.99
CA ALA A 22 -14.83 -4.95 -5.26
C ALA A 22 -15.14 -5.00 -6.77
N ASP A 23 -15.89 -6.02 -7.20
CA ASP A 23 -16.31 -6.18 -8.59
C ASP A 23 -17.01 -4.93 -9.14
N GLY A 24 -16.63 -4.52 -10.35
CA GLY A 24 -17.18 -3.34 -11.01
C GLY A 24 -16.52 -2.01 -10.61
N PHE A 25 -15.52 -2.05 -9.72
CA PHE A 25 -14.71 -0.90 -9.33
C PHE A 25 -13.24 -1.09 -9.72
N GLU A 26 -12.55 0.04 -9.80
CA GLU A 26 -11.10 0.16 -9.94
C GLU A 26 -10.56 1.04 -8.81
N MET A 27 -9.33 0.77 -8.38
CA MET A 27 -8.65 1.55 -7.33
C MET A 27 -7.32 2.11 -7.83
N ASP A 28 -7.12 3.40 -7.60
CA ASP A 28 -5.86 4.11 -7.78
C ASP A 28 -5.24 4.35 -6.41
N LEU A 29 -4.03 3.81 -6.18
CA LEU A 29 -3.32 4.05 -4.92
C LEU A 29 -2.42 5.29 -5.01
N SER A 30 -2.26 5.95 -3.87
CA SER A 30 -1.46 7.16 -3.74
C SER A 30 -0.32 6.99 -2.74
N SER A 31 -0.59 6.41 -1.57
CA SER A 31 0.43 6.15 -0.57
C SER A 31 0.06 5.03 0.40
N PHE A 32 1.09 4.43 1.00
CA PHE A 32 0.98 3.60 2.19
C PHE A 32 1.67 4.32 3.35
N THR A 33 0.99 4.45 4.47
CA THR A 33 1.50 5.10 5.69
C THR A 33 1.49 4.12 6.85
N PHE A 34 2.47 4.25 7.74
CA PHE A 34 2.57 3.45 8.96
C PHE A 34 3.47 4.15 9.97
N GLU A 35 3.33 3.81 11.25
CA GLU A 35 4.31 4.11 12.28
C GLU A 35 5.17 2.88 12.55
N HIS A 36 6.48 3.04 12.58
CA HIS A 36 7.42 1.99 12.95
C HIS A 36 8.00 2.29 14.31
N GLY A 37 7.81 1.36 15.22
CA GLY A 37 8.34 1.43 16.55
C GLY A 37 9.04 0.15 16.96
N TYR A 38 9.47 0.18 18.21
CA TYR A 38 10.21 -0.90 18.82
C TYR A 38 10.05 -0.89 20.33
N SER A 39 10.14 -2.06 20.96
CA SER A 39 10.20 -2.22 22.42
C SER A 39 11.18 -3.31 22.84
N ARG A 40 11.86 -3.11 23.98
CA ARG A 40 12.75 -4.08 24.63
C ARG A 40 12.99 -3.73 26.08
N ASN A 41 13.25 -4.72 26.93
CA ASN A 41 13.71 -4.49 28.29
C ASN A 41 15.16 -3.96 28.36
N GLY A 42 15.37 -2.85 29.07
CA GLY A 42 16.69 -2.25 29.31
C GLY A 42 16.97 -1.01 28.46
N THR A 43 18.23 -0.63 28.37
CA THR A 43 18.69 0.53 27.59
C THR A 43 19.47 0.04 26.38
N PHE A 44 19.20 0.64 25.22
CA PHE A 44 19.97 0.41 24.00
C PHE A 44 19.99 1.68 23.16
N ALA A 45 21.17 2.02 22.65
CA ALA A 45 21.37 3.16 21.76
C ALA A 45 21.87 2.65 20.41
N GLY A 46 21.51 3.36 19.34
CA GLY A 46 21.95 3.05 17.98
C GLY A 46 21.24 1.86 17.33
N LYS A 47 19.96 1.61 17.68
CA LYS A 47 19.15 0.66 16.89
C LYS A 47 18.87 1.29 15.54
N GLN A 48 19.16 0.53 14.49
CA GLN A 48 18.79 0.88 13.14
C GLN A 48 17.80 -0.16 12.67
N SER A 49 16.69 0.28 12.09
CA SER A 49 15.63 -0.59 11.59
C SER A 49 15.21 -0.08 10.22
N ARG A 50 14.92 -0.98 9.28
CA ARG A 50 14.39 -0.62 7.98
C ARG A 50 13.18 -1.48 7.65
N ALA A 51 12.12 -0.83 7.20
CA ALA A 51 10.95 -1.47 6.64
C ALA A 51 10.97 -1.32 5.11
N TYR A 52 10.56 -2.35 4.38
CA TYR A 52 10.50 -2.39 2.93
C TYR A 52 9.10 -2.79 2.50
N LEU A 53 8.49 -2.04 1.59
CA LEU A 53 7.20 -2.41 1.01
C LEU A 53 7.41 -3.12 -0.33
N LEU A 54 6.77 -4.27 -0.48
CA LEU A 54 6.76 -5.08 -1.69
C LEU A 54 5.31 -5.42 -2.05
N SER A 55 5.07 -5.78 -3.30
CA SER A 55 3.77 -6.28 -3.79
C SER A 55 3.93 -7.52 -4.66
N ASP A 56 2.87 -8.33 -4.73
CA ASP A 56 2.77 -9.49 -5.63
C ASP A 56 2.87 -9.12 -7.11
N ILE A 57 2.45 -7.91 -7.48
CA ILE A 57 2.63 -7.32 -8.83
C ILE A 57 4.08 -7.44 -9.30
N ASN A 58 5.04 -7.34 -8.38
CA ASN A 58 6.48 -7.42 -8.65
C ASN A 58 7.10 -8.73 -8.15
N GLY A 59 6.28 -9.70 -7.75
CA GLY A 59 6.69 -11.06 -7.38
C GLY A 59 7.47 -11.17 -6.07
N PHE A 60 7.43 -10.16 -5.19
CA PHE A 60 8.19 -10.11 -3.93
C PHE A 60 9.71 -10.29 -4.09
N ALA A 61 10.25 -9.97 -5.26
CA ALA A 61 11.68 -10.07 -5.50
C ALA A 61 12.43 -8.97 -4.71
N SER A 62 13.54 -9.33 -4.06
CA SER A 62 14.29 -8.41 -3.19
C SER A 62 14.93 -7.21 -3.92
N ASP A 63 15.00 -7.26 -5.24
CA ASP A 63 15.46 -6.18 -6.12
C ASP A 63 14.30 -5.37 -6.75
N GLN A 64 13.04 -5.74 -6.46
CA GLN A 64 11.83 -5.12 -6.99
C GLN A 64 10.93 -4.56 -5.87
N PHE A 65 11.53 -4.07 -4.78
CA PHE A 65 10.76 -3.41 -3.72
C PHE A 65 10.30 -2.01 -4.16
N ILE A 66 9.16 -1.58 -3.62
CA ILE A 66 8.53 -0.29 -3.94
C ILE A 66 9.34 0.85 -3.35
N ALA A 67 9.54 0.82 -2.04
CA ALA A 67 10.35 1.76 -1.29
C ALA A 67 10.73 1.16 0.06
N PHE A 68 11.59 1.87 0.80
CA PHE A 68 11.92 1.55 2.18
C PHE A 68 11.83 2.79 3.07
N HIS A 69 11.70 2.54 4.37
CA HIS A 69 11.75 3.55 5.42
C HIS A 69 12.79 3.16 6.47
N ASP A 70 13.69 4.08 6.79
CA ASP A 70 14.72 3.92 7.83
C ASP A 70 14.27 4.56 9.13
N GLU A 71 14.59 3.88 10.23
CA GLU A 71 14.43 4.44 11.57
C GLU A 71 15.66 4.19 12.44
N PHE A 72 15.93 5.18 13.28
CA PHE A 72 16.99 5.16 14.28
C PHE A 72 16.36 5.33 15.66
N PHE A 73 16.55 4.34 16.53
CA PHE A 73 16.01 4.38 17.88
C PHE A 73 17.13 4.41 18.91
N ASP A 74 17.00 5.37 19.84
CA ASP A 74 17.70 5.38 21.11
C ASP A 74 16.65 5.16 22.20
N VAL A 75 16.69 3.99 22.87
CA VAL A 75 15.70 3.62 23.89
C VAL A 75 16.31 3.66 25.28
N ASN A 76 15.62 4.36 26.18
CA ASN A 76 15.83 4.33 27.62
C ASN A 76 14.61 3.73 28.33
N GLY A 77 14.67 2.45 28.66
CA GLY A 77 13.66 1.77 29.47
C GLY A 77 12.54 1.11 28.65
N GLY A 78 11.96 0.05 29.22
CA GLY A 78 11.13 -0.98 28.55
C GLY A 78 9.82 -0.57 27.89
N SER A 79 9.62 0.72 27.61
CA SER A 79 8.45 1.26 26.94
C SER A 79 8.53 1.07 25.42
N ILE A 80 7.37 1.15 24.77
CA ILE A 80 7.28 1.24 23.30
C ILE A 80 7.76 2.62 22.87
N ASN A 81 8.58 2.65 21.81
CA ASN A 81 9.04 3.88 21.19
C ASN A 81 8.69 3.82 19.70
N TYR A 82 7.95 4.81 19.21
CA TYR A 82 7.70 5.00 17.79
C TYR A 82 8.68 6.01 17.21
N GLY A 83 9.09 5.76 15.97
CA GLY A 83 9.90 6.67 15.18
C GLY A 83 9.01 7.73 14.53
N SER A 84 9.47 8.25 13.39
CA SER A 84 8.64 9.13 12.58
C SER A 84 7.62 8.30 11.80
N ALA A 85 6.44 8.88 11.56
CA ALA A 85 5.48 8.29 10.65
C ALA A 85 6.10 8.17 9.24
N ALA A 86 5.99 6.98 8.66
CA ALA A 86 6.48 6.67 7.33
C ALA A 86 5.40 6.94 6.28
N THR A 87 5.81 7.38 5.10
CA THR A 87 4.94 7.49 3.92
C THR A 87 5.67 6.96 2.70
N ILE A 88 5.14 5.90 2.11
CA ILE A 88 5.64 5.31 0.86
C ILE A 88 4.68 5.71 -0.25
N SER A 89 5.22 6.28 -1.34
CA SER A 89 4.41 6.62 -2.52
C SER A 89 4.02 5.36 -3.29
N LEU A 90 2.76 5.29 -3.70
CA LEU A 90 2.19 4.27 -4.58
C LEU A 90 1.68 4.89 -5.89
N ALA A 91 2.21 6.05 -6.28
CA ALA A 91 1.77 6.77 -7.49
C ALA A 91 2.29 6.16 -8.81
N ALA A 92 3.04 5.06 -8.75
CA ALA A 92 3.53 4.38 -9.94
C ALA A 92 2.36 3.77 -10.74
N ALA A 93 2.54 3.62 -12.06
CA ALA A 93 1.47 3.28 -12.99
C ALA A 93 0.87 1.89 -12.72
N GLU A 94 1.68 0.96 -12.23
CA GLU A 94 1.28 -0.40 -11.85
C GLU A 94 0.33 -0.45 -10.65
N TYR A 95 0.23 0.63 -9.88
CA TYR A 95 -0.70 0.75 -8.73
C TYR A 95 -1.93 1.61 -9.04
N GLN A 96 -2.17 1.88 -10.33
CA GLN A 96 -3.36 2.58 -10.83
C GLN A 96 -4.28 1.59 -11.53
N GLY A 97 -5.59 1.81 -11.45
CA GLY A 97 -6.61 0.94 -12.06
C GLY A 97 -6.59 -0.48 -11.52
N LEU A 98 -6.22 -0.67 -10.25
CA LEU A 98 -6.18 -1.99 -9.63
C LEU A 98 -7.57 -2.61 -9.60
N THR A 99 -7.64 -3.90 -9.91
CA THR A 99 -8.84 -4.73 -9.84
C THR A 99 -8.49 -6.06 -9.16
N GLY A 100 -9.48 -6.74 -8.58
CA GLY A 100 -9.25 -7.99 -7.87
C GLY A 100 -8.44 -7.78 -6.58
N THR A 101 -7.58 -8.74 -6.24
CA THR A 101 -6.76 -8.72 -5.02
C THR A 101 -5.30 -8.47 -5.36
N THR A 102 -4.68 -7.54 -4.64
CA THR A 102 -3.24 -7.28 -4.66
C THR A 102 -2.68 -7.51 -3.26
N GLU A 103 -1.71 -8.41 -3.13
CA GLU A 103 -1.00 -8.64 -1.87
C GLU A 103 0.17 -7.64 -1.73
N PHE A 104 0.26 -6.98 -0.57
CA PHE A 104 1.40 -6.19 -0.16
C PHE A 104 2.09 -6.84 1.05
N ARG A 105 3.43 -6.81 1.06
CA ARG A 105 4.24 -7.29 2.17
C ARG A 105 5.14 -6.18 2.69
N LEU A 106 5.05 -5.92 3.99
CA LEU A 106 5.97 -5.04 4.72
C LEU A 106 7.04 -5.91 5.38
N TYR A 107 8.18 -6.05 4.70
CA TYR A 107 9.36 -6.71 5.25
C TYR A 107 10.10 -5.77 6.19
N PHE A 108 10.77 -6.32 7.20
CA PHE A 108 11.57 -5.51 8.12
C PHE A 108 12.86 -6.19 8.52
N ALA A 109 13.89 -5.38 8.76
CA ALA A 109 15.20 -5.86 9.20
C ALA A 109 15.85 -4.83 10.13
N ASP A 110 16.71 -5.28 11.03
CA ASP A 110 17.45 -4.40 11.93
C ASP A 110 18.91 -4.84 12.16
N ASN A 111 19.67 -4.00 12.87
CA ASN A 111 21.08 -4.26 13.19
C ASN A 111 21.28 -5.09 14.46
N THR A 112 20.23 -5.66 15.03
CA THR A 112 20.20 -6.33 16.34
C THR A 112 19.81 -7.80 16.20
N GLY A 113 20.18 -8.64 17.17
CA GLY A 113 19.96 -10.09 17.10
C GLY A 113 19.50 -10.74 18.39
N GLY A 114 18.97 -9.96 19.32
CA GLY A 114 18.33 -10.49 20.52
C GLY A 114 16.86 -10.80 20.26
N SER A 115 16.33 -11.83 20.90
CA SER A 115 14.89 -12.17 20.84
C SER A 115 14.01 -11.23 21.69
N ASP A 116 14.61 -10.38 22.51
CA ASP A 116 13.93 -9.35 23.31
C ASP A 116 13.69 -8.06 22.52
N TYR A 117 14.09 -8.03 21.25
CA TYR A 117 13.85 -6.94 20.33
C TYR A 117 12.51 -7.14 19.62
N ILE A 118 11.48 -6.37 20.00
CA ILE A 118 10.14 -6.49 19.43
C ILE A 118 9.88 -5.31 18.50
N HIS A 119 9.65 -5.59 17.21
CA HIS A 119 9.18 -4.60 16.25
C HIS A 119 7.71 -4.26 16.47
N ARG A 120 7.35 -2.98 16.31
CA ARG A 120 5.99 -2.47 16.45
C ARG A 120 5.60 -1.74 15.18
N PHE A 121 4.39 -1.98 14.71
CA PHE A 121 3.81 -1.30 13.55
C PHE A 121 2.40 -0.90 13.89
N ASP A 122 2.11 0.40 13.86
CA ASP A 122 0.81 0.98 14.16
C ASP A 122 0.36 1.93 13.04
N ASP A 123 -0.92 2.31 13.04
CA ASP A 123 -1.53 3.27 12.12
C ASP A 123 -1.24 3.01 10.63
N LEU A 124 -1.35 1.73 10.23
CA LEU A 124 -1.21 1.30 8.85
C LEU A 124 -2.40 1.75 8.01
N SER A 125 -2.15 2.47 6.92
CA SER A 125 -3.20 2.94 6.01
C SER A 125 -2.74 2.94 4.55
N PHE A 126 -3.61 2.44 3.66
CA PHE A 126 -3.51 2.65 2.23
C PHE A 126 -4.43 3.79 1.82
N ASN A 127 -3.88 4.78 1.12
CA ASN A 127 -4.59 5.96 0.67
C ASN A 127 -4.72 5.92 -0.85
N GLY A 128 -5.90 6.26 -1.38
CA GLY A 128 -6.16 6.22 -2.80
C GLY A 128 -7.57 6.70 -3.16
N THR A 129 -7.95 6.49 -4.41
CA THR A 129 -9.29 6.76 -4.93
C THR A 129 -9.89 5.50 -5.53
N VAL A 130 -11.21 5.35 -5.39
CA VAL A 130 -11.96 4.23 -6.00
C VAL A 130 -12.96 4.82 -6.98
N VAL A 131 -12.99 4.27 -8.20
CA VAL A 131 -13.88 4.70 -9.27
C VAL A 131 -14.68 3.50 -9.81
N SER A 132 -15.88 3.75 -10.32
CA SER A 132 -16.64 2.71 -11.03
C SER A 132 -15.97 2.41 -12.36
N ALA A 133 -15.60 1.15 -12.59
CA ALA A 133 -14.97 0.68 -13.82
C ALA A 133 -15.94 0.72 -15.02
N VAL A 134 -17.25 0.71 -14.75
CA VAL A 134 -18.31 0.78 -15.75
C VAL A 134 -19.03 2.12 -15.63
N PRO A 135 -19.17 2.91 -16.72
CA PRO A 135 -20.09 4.04 -16.72
C PRO A 135 -21.49 3.53 -16.39
N GLU A 136 -22.14 4.11 -15.38
CA GLU A 136 -23.43 3.64 -14.87
C GLU A 136 -24.38 3.33 -16.05
N PRO A 137 -25.12 2.20 -16.05
CA PRO A 137 -26.03 1.83 -17.14
C PRO A 137 -26.98 2.97 -17.56
N GLY A 138 -27.31 3.85 -16.61
CA GLY A 138 -28.06 5.09 -16.84
C GLY A 138 -27.42 6.04 -17.85
N THR A 139 -26.09 6.16 -17.91
CA THR A 139 -25.39 7.06 -18.85
C THR A 139 -25.57 6.61 -20.29
N TYR A 140 -25.44 5.30 -20.57
CA TYR A 140 -25.68 4.77 -21.92
C TYR A 140 -27.16 4.82 -22.31
N ALA A 141 -28.06 4.51 -21.36
CA ALA A 141 -29.51 4.62 -21.60
C ALA A 141 -29.94 6.07 -21.86
N LEU A 142 -29.38 7.04 -21.12
CA LEU A 142 -29.62 8.47 -21.28
C LEU A 142 -29.07 8.98 -22.62
N MET A 143 -27.82 8.65 -22.95
CA MET A 143 -27.20 9.03 -24.22
C MET A 143 -27.97 8.44 -25.41
N GLY A 144 -28.32 7.14 -25.34
CA GLY A 144 -29.17 6.49 -26.33
C GLY A 144 -30.55 7.13 -26.44
N GLY A 145 -31.18 7.47 -25.32
CA GLY A 145 -32.47 8.17 -25.27
C GLY A 145 -32.41 9.59 -25.86
N LEU A 146 -31.37 10.35 -25.56
CA LEU A 146 -31.14 11.69 -26.12
C LEU A 146 -30.90 11.64 -27.62
N LEU A 147 -30.10 10.69 -28.11
CA LEU A 147 -29.89 10.48 -29.55
C LEU A 147 -31.19 10.08 -30.25
N ALA A 148 -32.00 9.21 -29.65
CA ALA A 148 -33.31 8.85 -30.16
C ALA A 148 -34.24 10.07 -30.24
N LEU A 149 -34.31 10.90 -29.19
CA LEU A 149 -35.09 12.14 -29.16
C LEU A 149 -34.64 13.12 -30.25
N CYS A 150 -33.33 13.37 -30.36
CA CYS A 150 -32.77 14.23 -31.40
C CYS A 150 -33.12 13.71 -32.81
N SER A 151 -33.04 12.41 -33.05
CA SER A 151 -33.40 11.81 -34.34
C SER A 151 -34.88 12.02 -34.69
N VAL A 152 -35.78 11.89 -33.71
CA VAL A 152 -37.22 12.13 -33.87
C VAL A 152 -37.49 13.61 -34.15
N MET A 153 -36.87 14.51 -33.39
CA MET A 153 -37.01 15.96 -33.60
C MET A 153 -36.52 16.39 -34.98
N LEU A 154 -35.40 15.84 -35.46
CA LEU A 154 -34.88 16.11 -36.81
C LEU A 154 -35.81 15.57 -37.91
N ARG A 155 -36.42 14.40 -37.71
CA ARG A 155 -37.43 13.86 -38.65
C ARG A 155 -38.69 14.73 -38.70
N ARG A 156 -39.19 15.17 -37.54
CA ARG A 156 -40.41 15.99 -37.45
C ARG A 156 -40.26 17.41 -38.02
N ARG A 157 -39.03 17.92 -38.17
CA ARG A 157 -38.76 19.24 -38.78
C ARG A 157 -38.56 19.20 -40.30
N ARG A 158 -38.41 18.01 -40.88
CA ARG A 158 -38.22 17.81 -42.34
C ARG A 158 -39.49 17.39 -43.08
N ALA A 159 -40.56 17.07 -42.36
CA ALA A 159 -41.91 16.85 -42.89
C ALA A 159 -42.75 18.11 -42.65
#